data_AF-A0A838JYT2-F1
#
_entry.id   AF-A0A838JYT2-F1
#
_cell.length_a   1.000
_cell.length_b   1.000
_cell.length_c   1.000
_cell.angle_alpha   90.00
_cell.angle_beta   90.00
_cell.angle_gamma   90.00
#
_symmetry.space_group_name_H-M   'P 1'
#
loop_
_entity.id
_entity.type
_entity.pdbx_description
1 polymer ?
#
loop_
_entity_poly.entity_id
_entity_poly.type
_entity_poly.pdbx_seq_one_letter_code
_entity_poly.pdbx_strand_id
1 'polypeptide(L)'
;VDRVNDVIYLIAVVSVGAPPELAVVCGVAFFLLEYVRARAANAGGGEIGAVTLGERANRVILCSASIHFGGVFVGSAELVATLGMAALTGFSIIGLGQMVYAVHRQLAGQPS
;
A
#
# COMPACT_ATOMS: atom_id res chain seq x y z
N VAL A 1 -5.71 2.94 15.01
CA VAL A 1 -5.00 4.21 14.70
C VAL A 1 -4.33 4.16 13.34
N ASP A 2 -3.51 3.13 13.06
CA ASP A 2 -2.75 3.04 11.79
C ASP A 2 -3.59 3.10 10.50
N ARG A 3 -4.76 2.44 10.47
CA ARG A 3 -5.63 2.46 9.27
C ARG A 3 -6.27 3.81 9.02
N VAL A 4 -6.60 4.55 10.07
CA VAL A 4 -7.13 5.91 9.95
C VAL A 4 -6.05 6.83 9.38
N ASN A 5 -4.81 6.68 9.86
CA ASN A 5 -3.67 7.41 9.33
C ASN A 5 -3.41 7.10 7.85
N ASP A 6 -3.48 5.83 7.43
CA ASP A 6 -3.35 5.44 6.02
C ASP A 6 -4.43 6.13 5.14
N VAL A 7 -5.69 6.17 5.61
CA VAL A 7 -6.79 6.86 4.91
C VAL A 7 -6.56 8.37 4.84
N ILE A 8 -6.12 9.00 5.93
CA ILE A 8 -5.80 10.43 5.95
C ILE A 8 -4.68 10.75 4.95
N TYR A 9 -3.65 9.90 4.84
CA TYR A 9 -2.61 10.08 3.84
C TYR A 9 -3.14 10.01 2.41
N LEU A 10 -4.02 9.05 2.10
CA LEU A 10 -4.63 8.97 0.77
C LEU A 10 -5.44 10.24 0.46
N ILE A 11 -6.25 10.72 1.40
CA ILE A 11 -7.02 11.97 1.27
C ILE A 11 -6.08 13.17 1.05
N ALA A 12 -4.96 13.22 1.77
CA ALA A 12 -3.99 14.30 1.64
C ALA A 12 -3.31 14.30 0.26
N VAL A 13 -2.90 13.14 -0.27
CA VAL A 13 -2.30 13.06 -1.61
C VAL A 13 -3.32 13.43 -2.71
N VAL A 14 -4.60 13.04 -2.55
CA VAL A 14 -5.68 13.47 -3.46
C VAL A 14 -5.88 14.99 -3.40
N SER A 15 -5.87 15.57 -2.20
CA SER A 15 -5.98 17.03 -2.01
C SER A 15 -4.86 17.82 -2.67
N VAL A 16 -3.68 17.21 -2.86
CA VAL A 16 -2.54 17.82 -3.56
C VAL A 16 -2.63 17.69 -5.08
N GLY A 17 -3.47 16.78 -5.60
CA GLY A 17 -3.76 16.66 -7.03
C GLY A 17 -3.70 15.24 -7.58
N ALA A 18 -3.57 14.20 -6.75
CA ALA A 18 -3.65 12.83 -7.27
C ALA A 18 -5.09 12.43 -7.64
N PRO A 19 -5.28 11.59 -8.68
CA PRO A 19 -6.59 11.09 -9.07
C PRO A 19 -7.24 10.27 -7.94
N PRO A 20 -8.50 10.55 -7.57
CA PRO A 20 -9.18 9.85 -6.50
C PRO A 20 -9.42 8.37 -6.83
N GLU A 21 -9.61 8.01 -8.10
CA GLU A 21 -9.80 6.62 -8.52
C GLU A 21 -8.57 5.79 -8.19
N LEU A 22 -7.37 6.36 -8.42
CA LEU A 22 -6.11 5.69 -8.15
C LEU A 22 -5.89 5.51 -6.63
N ALA A 23 -6.26 6.52 -5.84
CA ALA A 23 -6.22 6.41 -4.38
C ALA A 23 -7.16 5.34 -3.83
N VAL A 24 -8.35 5.17 -4.43
CA VAL A 24 -9.28 4.09 -4.08
C VAL A 24 -8.68 2.72 -4.40
N VAL A 25 -8.10 2.54 -5.60
CA VAL A 25 -7.44 1.27 -5.98
C VAL A 25 -6.28 0.96 -5.04
N CYS A 26 -5.44 1.96 -4.73
CA CYS A 26 -4.37 1.83 -3.75
C CYS A 26 -4.89 1.40 -2.38
N GLY A 27 -5.96 2.08 -1.92
CA GLY A 27 -6.64 1.79 -0.67
C GLY A 27 -7.08 0.35 -0.57
N VAL A 28 -7.88 -0.08 -1.56
CA VAL A 28 -8.37 -1.46 -1.66
C VAL A 28 -7.21 -2.46 -1.65
N ALA A 29 -6.16 -2.24 -2.42
CA ALA A 29 -5.02 -3.16 -2.51
C ALA A 29 -4.31 -3.34 -1.15
N PHE A 30 -3.99 -2.26 -0.44
CA PHE A 30 -3.31 -2.39 0.85
C PHE A 30 -4.25 -2.92 1.95
N PHE A 31 -5.54 -2.55 1.95
CA PHE A 31 -6.50 -3.12 2.91
C PHE A 31 -6.68 -4.62 2.70
N LEU A 32 -6.73 -5.08 1.45
CA LEU A 32 -6.75 -6.50 1.12
C LEU A 32 -5.47 -7.21 1.55
N LEU A 33 -4.29 -6.61 1.35
CA LEU A 33 -3.01 -7.19 1.79
C LEU A 33 -3.03 -7.46 3.29
N GLU A 34 -3.46 -6.47 4.06
CA GLU A 34 -3.48 -6.53 5.51
C GLU A 34 -4.58 -7.46 6.03
N TYR A 35 -5.71 -7.55 5.30
CA TYR A 35 -6.74 -8.54 5.56
C TYR A 35 -6.23 -9.96 5.33
N VAL A 36 -5.55 -10.23 4.22
CA VAL A 36 -4.92 -11.53 3.92
C VAL A 36 -3.91 -11.88 5.01
N ARG A 37 -3.06 -10.92 5.41
CA ARG A 37 -2.11 -11.07 6.51
C ARG A 37 -2.77 -11.50 7.81
N ALA A 38 -3.79 -10.75 8.24
CA ALA A 38 -4.53 -11.05 9.47
C ALA A 38 -5.25 -12.40 9.38
N ARG A 39 -5.81 -12.73 8.22
CA ARG A 39 -6.52 -13.99 8.01
C ARG A 39 -5.58 -15.19 8.05
N ALA A 40 -4.42 -15.08 7.44
CA ALA A 40 -3.44 -16.15 7.41
C ALA A 40 -2.86 -16.44 8.80
N ALA A 41 -2.58 -15.39 9.58
CA ALA A 41 -2.16 -15.53 10.99
C ALA A 41 -3.21 -16.27 11.84
N ASN A 42 -4.50 -15.94 11.66
CA ASN A 42 -5.60 -16.60 12.37
C ASN A 42 -5.83 -18.06 11.92
N ALA A 43 -5.37 -18.45 10.74
CA ALA A 43 -5.54 -19.80 10.19
C ALA A 43 -4.46 -20.79 10.67
N GLY A 44 -3.60 -20.39 11.62
CA GLY A 44 -2.48 -21.22 12.09
C GLY A 44 -1.26 -21.19 11.17
N GLY A 45 -1.26 -20.34 10.13
CA GLY A 45 0.00 -19.88 9.57
C GLY A 45 0.70 -19.10 10.67
N GLY A 46 1.94 -19.46 11.01
CA GLY A 46 2.76 -18.65 11.92
C GLY A 46 2.90 -17.21 11.41
N GLU A 47 3.70 -16.37 12.08
CA GLU A 47 4.05 -15.07 11.50
C GLU A 47 4.60 -15.30 10.09
N ILE A 48 3.79 -14.98 9.07
CA ILE A 48 4.22 -14.99 7.68
C ILE A 48 5.16 -13.79 7.56
N GLY A 49 6.43 -14.01 7.91
CA GLY A 49 7.52 -13.02 7.89
C GLY A 49 7.90 -12.57 6.48
N ALA A 50 6.97 -12.65 5.52
CA ALA A 50 7.16 -12.14 4.18
C ALA A 50 7.15 -10.61 4.25
N VAL A 51 8.35 -10.03 4.19
CA VAL A 51 8.52 -8.60 3.95
C VAL A 51 8.04 -8.32 2.54
N THR A 52 6.99 -7.51 2.41
CA THR A 52 6.37 -7.17 1.13
C THR A 52 6.72 -5.76 0.69
N LEU A 53 6.59 -5.45 -0.60
CA LEU A 53 6.69 -4.05 -1.04
C LEU A 53 5.56 -3.18 -0.48
N GLY A 54 4.43 -3.78 -0.10
CA GLY A 54 3.29 -3.13 0.51
C GLY A 54 3.45 -2.81 2.00
N GLU A 55 4.66 -2.89 2.55
CA GLU A 55 4.91 -2.57 3.96
C GLU A 55 4.51 -1.13 4.33
N ARG A 56 4.13 -0.98 5.61
CA ARG A 56 3.73 0.32 6.17
C ARG A 56 4.78 1.41 5.96
N ALA A 57 6.06 1.09 6.15
CA ALA A 57 7.15 2.05 5.97
C ALA A 57 7.16 2.63 4.55
N ASN A 58 7.01 1.79 3.53
CA ASN A 58 6.96 2.24 2.14
C ASN A 58 5.74 3.13 1.87
N ARG A 59 4.59 2.83 2.48
CA ARG A 59 3.40 3.66 2.36
C ARG A 59 3.62 5.07 2.91
N VAL A 60 4.17 5.16 4.13
CA VAL A 60 4.46 6.45 4.76
C VAL A 60 5.50 7.25 3.96
N ILE A 61 6.57 6.61 3.50
CA ILE A 61 7.63 7.26 2.71
C ILE A 61 7.06 7.83 1.41
N LEU A 62 6.33 7.03 0.63
CA LEU A 62 5.78 7.47 -0.65
C LEU A 62 4.68 8.53 -0.48
N CYS A 63 3.75 8.35 0.46
CA CYS A 63 2.71 9.35 0.71
C CYS A 63 3.30 10.68 1.16
N SER A 64 4.22 10.67 2.12
CA SER A 64 4.84 11.90 2.64
C SER A 64 5.65 12.64 1.57
N ALA A 65 6.43 11.92 0.76
CA ALA A 65 7.15 12.51 -0.36
C ALA A 65 6.18 13.11 -1.41
N SER A 66 5.11 12.39 -1.75
CA SER A 66 4.11 12.84 -2.73
C SER A 66 3.41 14.12 -2.27
N ILE A 67 2.99 14.18 -1.00
CA ILE A 67 2.35 15.36 -0.41
C ILE A 67 3.34 16.52 -0.37
N HIS A 68 4.56 16.29 0.13
CA HIS A 68 5.55 17.35 0.29
C HIS A 68 5.94 17.96 -1.05
N PHE A 69 6.36 17.15 -2.02
CA PHE A 69 6.82 17.66 -3.31
C PHE A 69 5.67 18.17 -4.17
N GLY A 70 4.48 17.56 -4.12
CA GLY A 70 3.31 18.09 -4.81
C GLY A 70 2.84 19.43 -4.22
N GLY A 71 2.98 19.63 -2.91
CA GLY A 71 2.67 20.91 -2.25
C GLY A 71 3.72 22.01 -2.46
N VAL A 72 5.00 21.63 -2.61
CA VAL A 72 6.11 22.57 -2.85
C VAL A 72 6.18 23.01 -4.31
N PHE A 73 6.07 22.06 -5.24
CA PHE A 73 6.18 22.34 -6.68
C PHE A 73 4.79 22.48 -7.30
N VAL A 74 4.09 23.56 -6.97
CA VAL A 74 2.68 23.79 -7.35
C VAL A 74 2.44 23.67 -8.86
N GLY A 75 3.41 24.10 -9.70
CA GLY A 75 3.31 23.98 -11.16
C GLY A 75 3.35 22.56 -11.72
N SER A 76 3.76 21.57 -10.92
CA SER A 76 3.80 20.15 -11.27
C SER A 76 3.09 19.27 -10.25
N ALA A 77 2.24 19.85 -9.40
CA ALA A 77 1.59 19.18 -8.27
C ALA A 77 0.83 17.92 -8.70
N GLU A 78 -0.02 18.04 -9.72
CA GLU A 78 -0.80 16.93 -10.27
C GLU A 78 0.10 15.78 -10.75
N LEU A 79 1.14 16.10 -11.54
CA LEU A 79 2.07 15.08 -12.05
C LEU A 79 2.80 14.37 -10.91
N VAL A 80 3.34 15.13 -9.95
CA VAL A 80 4.10 14.58 -8.81
C VAL A 80 3.19 13.72 -7.92
N ALA A 81 2.01 14.21 -7.58
CA ALA A 81 1.05 13.49 -6.75
C ALA A 81 0.55 12.22 -7.46
N THR A 82 0.28 12.30 -8.78
CA THR A 82 -0.13 11.15 -9.59
C THR A 82 0.95 10.08 -9.66
N LEU A 83 2.20 10.45 -9.96
CA LEU A 83 3.31 9.50 -10.04
C LEU A 83 3.56 8.82 -8.68
N GLY A 84 3.53 9.59 -7.61
CA GLY A 84 3.66 9.08 -6.25
C GLY A 84 2.55 8.11 -5.85
N MET A 85 1.30 8.47 -6.14
CA MET A 85 0.14 7.59 -5.91
C MET A 85 0.18 6.35 -6.81
N ALA A 86 0.64 6.46 -8.06
CA ALA A 86 0.80 5.33 -8.97
C ALA A 86 1.88 4.35 -8.47
N ALA A 87 3.03 4.86 -8.04
CA ALA A 87 4.10 4.06 -7.46
C ALA A 87 3.62 3.32 -6.20
N LEU A 88 2.92 4.03 -5.30
CA LEU A 88 2.33 3.46 -4.10
C LEU A 88 1.28 2.37 -4.42
N THR A 89 0.43 2.62 -5.42
CA THR A 89 -0.56 1.64 -5.91
C THR A 89 0.15 0.39 -6.42
N GLY A 90 1.18 0.56 -7.25
CA GLY A 90 1.99 -0.55 -7.76
C GLY A 90 2.63 -1.37 -6.63
N PHE A 91 3.23 -0.71 -5.64
CA PHE A 91 3.82 -1.38 -4.47
C PHE A 91 2.78 -2.14 -3.65
N SER A 92 1.59 -1.58 -3.48
CA SER A 92 0.48 -2.21 -2.76
C SER A 92 -0.04 -3.45 -3.50
N ILE A 93 -0.18 -3.40 -4.82
CA ILE A 93 -0.59 -4.54 -5.66
C ILE A 93 0.48 -5.63 -5.65
N ILE A 94 1.75 -5.28 -5.82
CA ILE A 94 2.86 -6.25 -5.78
C ILE A 94 2.94 -6.88 -4.39
N GLY A 95 2.84 -6.09 -3.33
CA GLY A 95 2.84 -6.59 -1.95
C GLY A 95 1.67 -7.54 -1.66
N LEU A 96 0.48 -7.23 -2.18
CA LEU A 96 -0.68 -8.11 -2.08
C LEU A 96 -0.40 -9.43 -2.81
N GLY A 97 0.14 -9.39 -4.02
CA GLY A 97 0.53 -10.57 -4.78
C GLY A 97 1.58 -11.42 -4.06
N GLN A 98 2.61 -10.79 -3.49
CA GLN A 98 3.63 -11.46 -2.67
C GLN A 98 3.00 -12.19 -1.47
N MET A 99 2.04 -11.54 -0.80
CA MET A 99 1.39 -12.12 0.37
C MET A 99 0.46 -13.28 0.00
N VAL A 100 -0.36 -13.11 -1.03
CA VAL A 100 -1.24 -14.17 -1.54
C VAL A 100 -0.41 -15.38 -1.98
N TYR A 101 0.70 -15.15 -2.69
CA TYR A 101 1.61 -16.21 -3.09
C TYR A 101 2.23 -16.93 -1.88
N ALA A 102 2.71 -16.18 -0.87
CA ALA A 102 3.27 -16.76 0.35
C ALA A 102 2.26 -17.65 1.08
N VAL A 103 1.01 -17.19 1.22
CA VAL A 103 -0.08 -17.97 1.83
C VAL A 103 -0.40 -19.22 1.01
N HIS A 104 -0.54 -19.09 -0.31
CA HIS A 104 -0.79 -20.24 -1.19
C HIS A 104 0.29 -21.31 -1.06
N ARG A 105 1.56 -20.90 -0.98
CA ARG A 105 2.70 -21.81 -0.86
C ARG A 105 2.70 -22.58 0.46
N GLN A 106 2.36 -21.91 1.55
CA GLN A 106 2.20 -22.53 2.87
C GLN A 106 1.06 -23.54 2.88
N LEU A 107 -0.09 -23.20 2.30
CA LEU A 107 -1.23 -24.11 2.16
C LEU A 107 -0.91 -25.33 1.29
N ALA A 108 -0.04 -25.17 0.29
CA ALA A 108 0.45 -26.27 -0.56
C ALA A 108 1.52 -27.15 0.12
N GLY A 109 1.92 -26.86 1.36
CA GLY A 109 2.90 -27.65 2.12
C GLY A 109 4.34 -27.52 1.61
N GLN A 110 4.66 -26.48 0.83
CA GLN A 110 6.02 -26.26 0.35
C GLN A 110 6.86 -25.52 1.42
N PRO A 111 8.10 -25.96 1.72
CA PRO A 111 8.91 -25.40 2.80
C PRO A 111 9.32 -23.94 2.52
N SER A 112 9.22 -23.09 3.55
CA SER A 112 9.56 -21.65 3.56
C SER A 112 11.01 -21.37 3.15
#